data_AF-A0AAU6Q895-F1
#
_entry.id   AF-A0AAU6Q895-F1
#
_cell.length_a   1.000
_cell.length_b   1.000
_cell.length_c   1.000
_cell.angle_alpha   90.00
_cell.angle_beta   90.00
_cell.angle_gamma   90.00
#
_symmetry.space_group_name_H-M   'P 1'
#
loop_
_entity.id
_entity.type
_entity.pdbx_description
1 polymer ?
#
loop_
_entity_poly.entity_id
_entity_poly.type
_entity_poly.pdbx_seq_one_letter_code
_entity_poly.pdbx_strand_id
1 'polypeptide(L)'
;MSNEAQGDQKKIDYTARFLAMTSAALRLGESDEVTAKKKLEPAQEAAPPPPPHDEEAPEPWLITAEELEAIDREEQERQARKNARVKVKLEQPHALTELLELKKYRPKRGRGAGTEGAGALARLAYDLACRVLQFRPYLYDKDGKLPSQIVLHLSGEMVAEVLGVSENTVREWTSQLAADGFLEARPHYTTAKNWAGEDVTMMDGTLYAVRLKPGRNARLRYSDMKRQYRDLDADRKAGRTAYNAIQSAHQKAQRWAEWRAAEDAKGKHDPDAGKNTSGSSHSPEERVREELRQQLRRWAVIPGDLDINPVNSDSELFGDEGPTQGPRTVLDVVHSLPLLGLAHYSERAALVGIMGATLARALNDQHSRNFYCRLIWEAWNQELMGIPGLQALATQIMRLEIDRREWKDLRSPGALLASRMRAA
;
A
#
# COMPACT_ATOMS: atom_id res chain seq x y z
N MET A 1 -26.93 -53.96 11.60
CA MET A 1 -27.33 -52.96 12.61
C MET A 1 -26.73 -51.64 12.18
N SER A 2 -27.54 -50.85 11.50
CA SER A 2 -27.16 -49.60 10.85
C SER A 2 -27.24 -48.44 11.84
N ASN A 3 -26.24 -47.56 11.87
CA ASN A 3 -26.26 -46.30 12.61
C ASN A 3 -26.00 -45.16 11.62
N GLU A 4 -27.08 -44.56 11.12
CA GLU A 4 -27.06 -43.24 10.48
C GLU A 4 -27.30 -42.19 11.57
N ALA A 5 -26.29 -41.36 11.80
CA ALA A 5 -26.44 -40.11 12.55
C ALA A 5 -26.02 -38.97 11.62
N GLN A 6 -27.01 -38.43 10.88
CA GLN A 6 -26.88 -37.17 10.16
C GLN A 6 -26.95 -36.02 11.16
N GLY A 7 -25.81 -35.35 11.38
CA GLY A 7 -25.73 -34.09 12.09
C GLY A 7 -26.13 -32.94 11.17
N ASP A 8 -27.30 -32.37 11.43
CA ASP A 8 -27.84 -31.21 10.73
C ASP A 8 -27.09 -29.93 11.18
N GLN A 9 -26.03 -29.56 10.46
CA GLN A 9 -25.36 -28.28 10.64
C GLN A 9 -26.19 -27.17 10.00
N LYS A 10 -27.04 -26.53 10.81
CA LYS A 10 -27.71 -25.28 10.43
C LYS A 10 -26.67 -24.22 10.04
N LYS A 11 -26.58 -23.91 8.74
CA LYS A 11 -25.88 -22.74 8.23
C LYS A 11 -26.48 -21.49 8.87
N ILE A 12 -25.64 -20.72 9.55
CA ILE A 12 -26.00 -19.39 10.06
C ILE A 12 -26.14 -18.46 8.85
N ASP A 13 -27.35 -17.99 8.61
CA ASP A 13 -27.64 -17.00 7.58
C ASP A 13 -27.27 -15.60 8.10
N TYR A 14 -26.04 -15.19 7.80
CA TYR A 14 -25.49 -13.89 8.19
C TYR A 14 -26.26 -12.72 7.58
N THR A 15 -26.90 -12.91 6.42
CA THR A 15 -27.73 -11.93 5.74
C THR A 15 -29.01 -11.64 6.52
N ALA A 16 -29.68 -12.68 7.03
CA ALA A 16 -30.86 -12.53 7.88
C ALA A 16 -30.53 -11.83 9.21
N ARG A 17 -29.35 -12.14 9.79
CA ARG A 17 -28.90 -11.53 11.05
C ARG A 17 -28.51 -10.06 10.88
N PHE A 18 -27.92 -9.70 9.73
CA PHE A 18 -27.59 -8.32 9.39
C PHE A 18 -28.84 -7.47 9.16
N LEU A 19 -29.84 -7.99 8.44
CA LEU A 19 -31.12 -7.30 8.22
C LEU A 19 -31.91 -7.09 9.53
N ALA A 20 -31.83 -8.03 10.47
CA ALA A 20 -32.44 -7.86 11.79
C ALA A 20 -31.76 -6.75 12.62
N MET A 21 -30.44 -6.60 12.51
CA MET A 21 -29.68 -5.54 13.20
C MET A 21 -29.96 -4.15 12.63
N THR A 22 -30.00 -4.00 11.31
CA THR A 22 -30.31 -2.70 10.68
C THR A 22 -31.75 -2.27 10.95
N SER A 23 -32.69 -3.22 10.99
CA SER A 23 -34.09 -2.93 11.36
C SER A 23 -34.24 -2.48 12.82
N ALA A 24 -33.38 -2.97 13.72
CA ALA A 24 -33.39 -2.56 15.13
C ALA A 24 -32.80 -1.15 15.33
N ALA A 25 -31.75 -0.80 14.56
CA ALA A 25 -31.14 0.53 14.61
C ALA A 25 -32.07 1.63 14.07
N LEU A 26 -32.85 1.34 13.01
CA LEU A 26 -33.84 2.28 12.47
C LEU A 26 -34.98 2.58 13.45
N ARG A 27 -35.36 1.62 14.30
CA ARG A 27 -36.41 1.82 15.32
C ARG A 27 -35.98 2.66 16.52
N LEU A 28 -34.67 2.79 16.77
CA LEU A 28 -34.13 3.61 17.86
C LEU A 28 -33.94 5.08 17.44
N GLY A 29 -33.97 5.40 16.14
CA GLY A 29 -33.85 6.77 15.64
C GLY A 29 -35.16 7.57 15.61
N GLU A 30 -36.32 6.91 15.68
CA GLU A 30 -37.63 7.57 15.58
C GLU A 30 -38.21 8.02 16.93
N SER A 31 -37.59 7.68 18.07
CA SER A 31 -38.14 8.01 19.40
C SER A 31 -37.68 9.34 20.00
N ASP A 32 -36.67 10.01 19.44
CA ASP A 32 -36.02 11.15 20.09
C ASP A 32 -36.42 12.54 19.53
N GLU A 33 -37.28 12.60 18.51
CA GLU A 33 -37.65 13.89 17.87
C GLU A 33 -38.87 14.61 18.48
N VAL A 34 -39.48 14.10 19.56
CA VAL A 34 -40.72 14.66 20.13
C VAL A 34 -40.59 15.06 21.59
N THR A 35 -39.61 15.89 21.97
CA THR A 35 -39.74 16.75 23.17
C THR A 35 -38.70 17.87 23.24
N ALA A 36 -38.95 19.01 22.59
CA ALA A 36 -38.31 20.28 22.96
C ALA A 36 -39.10 21.51 22.43
N LYS A 37 -40.19 21.88 23.13
CA LYS A 37 -40.83 23.20 23.00
C LYS A 37 -41.21 23.76 24.37
N LYS A 38 -40.55 24.86 24.77
CA LYS A 38 -40.85 25.92 25.79
C LYS A 38 -39.54 26.29 26.51
N LYS A 39 -39.20 27.54 26.81
CA LYS A 39 -40.00 28.73 27.17
C LYS A 39 -39.10 29.98 27.05
N LEU A 40 -39.66 31.12 26.62
CA LEU A 40 -39.00 32.43 26.59
C LEU A 40 -39.13 33.18 27.94
N GLU A 41 -38.10 34.01 28.21
CA GLU A 41 -38.02 35.25 29.02
C GLU A 41 -37.92 35.23 30.56
N PRO A 42 -37.36 36.29 31.21
CA PRO A 42 -36.78 37.55 30.67
C PRO A 42 -35.37 37.94 31.22
N ALA A 43 -34.88 39.07 30.67
CA ALA A 43 -33.63 39.80 30.88
C ALA A 43 -33.04 39.83 32.30
N GLN A 44 -31.72 39.58 32.37
CA GLN A 44 -30.84 40.00 33.46
C GLN A 44 -29.67 40.83 32.91
N GLU A 45 -29.74 42.10 33.29
CA GLU A 45 -28.68 43.05 33.68
C GLU A 45 -27.22 42.65 33.43
N ALA A 46 -26.53 43.53 32.70
CA ALA A 46 -25.15 43.39 32.26
C ALA A 46 -24.14 43.32 33.41
N ALA A 47 -23.44 42.20 33.52
CA ALA A 47 -22.21 42.08 34.31
C ALA A 47 -21.01 42.65 33.52
N PRO A 48 -20.03 43.30 34.20
CA PRO A 48 -18.83 43.83 33.56
C PRO A 48 -17.97 42.70 32.96
N PRO A 49 -17.22 42.98 31.88
CA PRO A 49 -16.42 41.96 31.21
C PRO A 49 -15.32 41.42 32.14
N PRO A 50 -15.06 40.10 32.12
CA PRO A 50 -13.92 39.53 32.83
C PRO A 50 -12.60 40.10 32.27
N PRO A 51 -11.56 40.21 33.10
CA PRO A 51 -10.24 40.68 32.65
C PRO A 51 -9.70 39.78 31.52
N PRO A 52 -8.89 40.33 30.60
CA PRO A 52 -8.31 39.55 29.52
C PRO A 52 -7.52 38.39 30.11
N HIS A 53 -7.86 37.17 29.69
CA HIS A 53 -7.07 35.99 29.96
C HIS A 53 -5.67 36.24 29.40
N ASP A 54 -4.67 36.21 30.28
CA ASP A 54 -3.28 36.09 29.90
C ASP A 54 -3.16 34.93 28.91
N GLU A 55 -2.47 35.17 27.79
CA GLU A 55 -2.16 34.18 26.77
C GLU A 55 -1.61 32.92 27.45
N GLU A 56 -2.42 31.86 27.47
CA GLU A 56 -2.01 30.54 27.95
C GLU A 56 -0.76 30.14 27.17
N ALA A 57 0.39 30.15 27.85
CA ALA A 57 1.60 29.55 27.34
C ALA A 57 1.26 28.11 26.93
N PRO A 58 1.55 27.70 25.68
CA PRO A 58 1.16 26.38 25.19
C PRO A 58 1.74 25.30 26.11
N GLU A 59 0.90 24.33 26.47
CA GLU A 59 1.28 23.26 27.38
C GLU A 59 2.53 22.50 26.85
N PRO A 60 3.59 22.32 27.65
CA PRO A 60 4.94 21.92 27.19
C PRO A 60 5.08 20.46 26.72
N TRP A 61 4.00 19.74 26.45
CA TRP A 61 4.00 18.32 26.08
C TRP A 61 3.22 18.01 24.79
N LEU A 62 2.64 19.02 24.14
CA LEU A 62 2.04 18.90 22.81
C LEU A 62 3.13 19.04 21.74
N ILE A 63 3.87 17.97 21.50
CA ILE A 63 4.71 17.86 20.30
C ILE A 63 3.74 17.90 19.12
N THR A 64 3.81 18.97 18.34
CA THR A 64 2.99 19.14 17.13
C THR A 64 3.37 18.09 16.08
N ALA A 65 2.47 17.77 15.16
CA ALA A 65 2.78 16.84 14.07
C ALA A 65 4.02 17.27 13.27
N GLU A 66 4.20 18.58 13.09
CA GLU A 66 5.38 19.18 12.44
C GLU A 66 6.66 18.97 13.25
N GLU A 67 6.60 19.07 14.59
CA GLU A 67 7.75 18.80 15.46
C GLU A 67 8.10 17.30 15.47
N LEU A 68 7.11 16.41 15.39
CA LEU A 68 7.35 14.97 15.28
C LEU A 68 8.02 14.61 13.94
N GLU A 69 7.54 15.18 12.84
CA GLU A 69 8.17 15.03 11.53
C GLU A 69 9.59 15.63 11.49
N ALA A 70 9.82 16.74 12.20
CA ALA A 70 11.16 17.32 12.34
C ALA A 70 12.09 16.41 13.15
N ILE A 71 11.61 15.78 14.23
CA ILE A 71 12.34 14.80 15.03
C ILE A 71 12.68 13.57 14.18
N ASP A 72 11.72 13.04 13.43
CA ASP A 72 11.92 11.89 12.54
C ASP A 72 12.90 12.23 11.41
N ARG A 73 12.82 13.42 10.82
CA ARG A 73 13.77 13.91 9.81
C ARG A 73 15.17 14.07 10.39
N GLU A 74 15.30 14.61 11.59
CA GLU A 74 16.59 14.75 12.27
C GLU A 74 17.18 13.37 12.64
N GLU A 75 16.37 12.42 13.09
CA GLU A 75 16.80 11.04 13.32
C GLU A 75 17.22 10.35 12.02
N GLN A 76 16.45 10.51 10.94
CA GLN A 76 16.78 9.99 9.62
C GLN A 76 18.09 10.59 9.09
N GLU A 77 18.32 11.90 9.23
CA GLU A 77 19.57 12.55 8.84
C GLU A 77 20.75 12.14 9.71
N ARG A 78 20.55 12.07 11.04
CA ARG A 78 21.57 11.60 11.99
C ARG A 78 21.94 10.15 11.69
N GLN A 79 20.97 9.34 11.29
CA GLN A 79 21.16 7.95 10.92
C GLN A 79 21.77 7.79 9.53
N ALA A 80 21.39 8.62 8.55
CA ALA A 80 22.02 8.69 7.23
C ALA A 80 23.50 9.11 7.35
N ARG A 81 23.83 10.05 8.24
CA ARG A 81 25.22 10.43 8.55
C ARG A 81 26.01 9.30 9.22
N LYS A 82 25.37 8.49 10.07
CA LYS A 82 25.99 7.27 10.62
C LYS A 82 26.21 6.21 9.54
N ASN A 83 25.23 5.98 8.66
CA ASN A 83 25.31 5.00 7.58
C ASN A 83 26.34 5.42 6.51
N ALA A 84 26.44 6.72 6.19
CA ALA A 84 27.39 7.26 5.21
C ALA A 84 28.85 7.18 5.69
N ARG A 85 29.11 7.20 7.01
CA ARG A 85 30.45 7.08 7.59
C ARG A 85 31.00 5.65 7.61
N VAL A 86 30.14 4.67 7.40
CA VAL A 86 30.46 3.26 7.63
C VAL A 86 30.37 2.55 6.29
N LYS A 87 31.48 2.55 5.52
CA LYS A 87 31.70 1.63 4.37
C LYS A 87 31.86 0.19 4.86
N VAL A 88 30.99 -0.27 5.75
CA VAL A 88 31.01 -1.64 6.23
C VAL A 88 30.23 -2.48 5.25
N LYS A 89 30.90 -3.52 4.76
CA LYS A 89 30.28 -4.55 3.93
C LYS A 89 29.24 -5.27 4.78
N LEU A 90 27.97 -5.09 4.45
CA LEU A 90 26.86 -5.77 5.13
C LEU A 90 26.93 -7.28 4.89
N GLU A 91 26.76 -8.06 5.96
CA GLU A 91 26.65 -9.52 5.90
C GLU A 91 25.37 -9.90 5.13
N GLN A 92 25.50 -10.81 4.17
CA GLN A 92 24.35 -11.30 3.41
C GLN A 92 23.55 -12.31 4.26
N PRO A 93 22.21 -12.27 4.23
CA PRO A 93 21.39 -13.26 4.91
C PRO A 93 21.68 -14.70 4.43
N HIS A 94 21.69 -15.66 5.35
CA HIS A 94 21.85 -17.09 5.06
C HIS A 94 20.70 -17.62 4.22
N ALA A 95 20.97 -18.48 3.23
CA ALA A 95 19.90 -19.07 2.43
C ALA A 95 18.87 -19.80 3.32
N LEU A 96 17.57 -19.70 3.00
CA LEU A 96 16.51 -20.34 3.79
C LEU A 96 16.72 -21.86 3.95
N THR A 97 17.31 -22.51 2.95
CA THR A 97 17.66 -23.94 3.00
C THR A 97 18.74 -24.29 4.01
N GLU A 98 19.60 -23.33 4.38
CA GLU A 98 20.58 -23.48 5.47
C GLU A 98 19.91 -23.31 6.85
N LEU A 99 18.86 -22.50 6.90
CA LEU A 99 18.11 -22.22 8.14
C LEU A 99 17.04 -23.26 8.42
N LEU A 100 16.49 -23.94 7.41
CA LEU A 100 15.31 -24.77 7.56
C LEU A 100 15.21 -25.89 6.51
N GLU A 101 14.95 -27.12 6.94
CA GLU A 101 14.70 -28.24 6.03
C GLU A 101 13.27 -28.22 5.48
N LEU A 102 13.04 -27.44 4.41
CA LEU A 102 11.71 -27.21 3.83
C LEU A 102 10.96 -28.49 3.42
N LYS A 103 11.67 -29.57 3.09
CA LYS A 103 11.06 -30.86 2.70
C LYS A 103 10.26 -31.49 3.83
N LYS A 104 10.62 -31.22 5.09
CA LYS A 104 9.93 -31.74 6.29
C LYS A 104 8.47 -31.30 6.36
N TYR A 105 8.15 -30.10 5.87
CA TYR A 105 6.82 -29.49 6.00
C TYR A 105 5.89 -29.78 4.83
N ARG A 106 6.37 -30.49 3.81
CA ARG A 106 5.50 -30.87 2.68
C ARG A 106 4.54 -31.97 3.14
N PRO A 107 3.22 -31.73 3.14
CA PRO A 107 2.24 -32.78 3.44
C PRO A 107 2.38 -33.93 2.44
N LYS A 108 2.56 -35.14 2.97
CA LYS A 108 2.76 -36.36 2.16
C LYS A 108 1.46 -37.00 1.68
N ARG A 109 0.35 -36.77 2.39
CA ARG A 109 -0.97 -37.39 2.13
C ARG A 109 -2.09 -36.41 2.53
N GLY A 110 -3.30 -36.63 2.02
CA GLY A 110 -4.50 -35.84 2.37
C GLY A 110 -4.67 -34.56 1.55
N ARG A 111 -5.64 -33.72 1.97
CA ARG A 111 -5.90 -32.42 1.34
C ARG A 111 -4.65 -31.54 1.49
N GLY A 112 -4.13 -31.06 0.37
CA GLY A 112 -2.88 -30.28 0.33
C GLY A 112 -1.62 -31.10 0.06
N ALA A 113 -1.70 -32.43 -0.11
CA ALA A 113 -0.54 -33.23 -0.50
C ALA A 113 0.16 -32.65 -1.75
N GLY A 114 1.49 -32.54 -1.69
CA GLY A 114 2.30 -31.94 -2.76
C GLY A 114 2.43 -30.40 -2.71
N THR A 115 1.67 -29.71 -1.85
CA THR A 115 1.90 -28.29 -1.56
C THR A 115 3.16 -28.09 -0.69
N GLU A 116 3.61 -26.84 -0.54
CA GLU A 116 4.76 -26.52 0.31
C GLU A 116 4.47 -26.61 1.81
N GLY A 117 3.19 -26.66 2.21
CA GLY A 117 2.77 -26.71 3.62
C GLY A 117 3.32 -25.52 4.41
N ALA A 118 3.78 -25.77 5.65
CA ALA A 118 4.40 -24.73 6.47
C ALA A 118 5.68 -24.13 5.84
N GLY A 119 6.28 -24.79 4.84
CA GLY A 119 7.38 -24.23 4.06
C GLY A 119 6.99 -22.97 3.27
N ALA A 120 5.71 -22.83 2.88
CA ALA A 120 5.23 -21.62 2.20
C ALA A 120 5.25 -20.41 3.15
N LEU A 121 4.76 -20.59 4.39
CA LEU A 121 4.82 -19.56 5.43
C LEU A 121 6.26 -19.20 5.78
N ALA A 122 7.14 -20.20 5.89
CA ALA A 122 8.56 -19.96 6.17
C ALA A 122 9.22 -19.10 5.07
N ARG A 123 8.93 -19.39 3.80
CA ARG A 123 9.41 -18.60 2.65
C ARG A 123 8.89 -17.17 2.69
N LEU A 124 7.59 -17.00 2.92
CA LEU A 124 6.98 -15.68 3.00
C LEU A 124 7.59 -14.85 4.15
N ALA A 125 7.65 -15.40 5.36
CA ALA A 125 8.22 -14.72 6.52
C ALA A 125 9.70 -14.37 6.32
N TYR A 126 10.48 -15.27 5.70
CA TYR A 126 11.88 -15.04 5.37
C TYR A 126 12.07 -13.94 4.31
N ASP A 127 11.29 -13.96 3.21
CA ASP A 127 11.29 -12.91 2.18
C ASP A 127 10.99 -11.54 2.79
N LEU A 128 9.96 -11.46 3.65
CA LEU A 128 9.61 -10.24 4.36
C LEU A 128 10.72 -9.77 5.30
N ALA A 129 11.35 -10.68 6.06
CA ALA A 129 12.47 -10.33 6.94
C ALA A 129 13.67 -9.80 6.17
N CYS A 130 14.04 -10.43 5.04
CA CYS A 130 15.09 -9.92 4.16
C CYS A 130 14.73 -8.54 3.59
N ARG A 131 13.47 -8.33 3.22
CA ARG A 131 13.00 -7.02 2.74
C ARG A 131 13.13 -5.96 3.82
N VAL A 132 12.76 -6.25 5.06
CA VAL A 132 12.94 -5.34 6.19
C VAL A 132 14.41 -4.95 6.37
N LEU A 133 15.36 -5.89 6.25
CA LEU A 133 16.79 -5.56 6.33
C LEU A 133 17.27 -4.64 5.22
N GLN A 134 16.76 -4.85 3.99
CA GLN A 134 17.12 -4.00 2.85
C GLN A 134 16.72 -2.54 3.10
N PHE A 135 15.56 -2.31 3.71
CA PHE A 135 15.05 -0.96 3.98
C PHE A 135 15.50 -0.39 5.33
N ARG A 136 15.87 -1.24 6.28
CA ARG A 136 16.31 -0.86 7.63
C ARG A 136 17.73 -1.36 7.90
N PRO A 137 18.76 -0.85 7.17
CA PRO A 137 20.13 -1.30 7.33
C PRO A 137 20.71 -1.00 8.73
N TYR A 138 20.08 -0.11 9.49
CA TYR A 138 20.45 0.16 10.89
C TYR A 138 20.17 -1.00 11.86
N LEU A 139 19.42 -2.03 11.43
CA LEU A 139 19.20 -3.25 12.22
C LEU A 139 20.42 -4.18 12.22
N TYR A 140 21.39 -3.93 11.33
CA TYR A 140 22.69 -4.56 11.40
C TYR A 140 23.47 -4.02 12.61
N ASP A 141 24.36 -4.85 13.14
CA ASP A 141 25.31 -4.38 14.15
C ASP A 141 26.26 -3.33 13.54
N LYS A 142 26.99 -2.61 14.40
CA LYS A 142 28.00 -1.60 14.01
C LYS A 142 29.08 -2.18 13.08
N ASP A 143 29.35 -3.48 13.23
CA ASP A 143 30.28 -4.26 12.39
C ASP A 143 29.64 -4.75 11.08
N GLY A 144 28.39 -4.39 10.77
CA GLY A 144 27.65 -4.87 9.60
C GLY A 144 27.23 -6.33 9.68
N LYS A 145 27.26 -6.92 10.88
CA LYS A 145 26.82 -8.29 11.14
C LYS A 145 25.29 -8.37 11.17
N LEU A 146 24.77 -9.42 10.57
CA LEU A 146 23.34 -9.71 10.48
C LEU A 146 22.74 -9.92 11.89
N PRO A 147 21.54 -9.41 12.19
CA PRO A 147 20.87 -9.76 13.44
C PRO A 147 20.51 -11.26 13.45
N SER A 148 20.42 -11.85 14.66
CA SER A 148 20.06 -13.27 14.80
C SER A 148 18.61 -13.57 14.37
N GLN A 149 17.74 -12.57 14.48
CA GLN A 149 16.32 -12.64 14.13
C GLN A 149 15.79 -11.24 13.79
N ILE A 150 14.62 -11.19 13.15
CA ILE A 150 13.83 -9.97 12.97
C ILE A 150 12.41 -10.21 13.45
N VAL A 151 11.80 -9.17 14.03
CA VAL A 151 10.39 -9.19 14.42
C VAL A 151 9.59 -8.41 13.38
N LEU A 152 8.57 -9.07 12.83
CA LEU A 152 7.60 -8.51 11.88
C LEU A 152 6.25 -8.35 12.58
N HIS A 153 5.56 -7.23 12.35
CA HIS A 153 4.14 -7.08 12.72
C HIS A 153 3.32 -7.24 11.44
N LEU A 154 2.50 -8.30 11.37
CA LEU A 154 1.75 -8.66 10.17
C LEU A 154 0.28 -8.93 10.51
N SER A 155 -0.62 -8.65 9.56
CA SER A 155 -2.02 -9.09 9.64
C SER A 155 -2.12 -10.60 9.36
N GLY A 156 -2.74 -11.35 10.28
CA GLY A 156 -2.99 -12.78 10.12
C GLY A 156 -3.87 -13.09 8.90
N GLU A 157 -4.90 -12.28 8.69
CA GLU A 157 -5.83 -12.38 7.56
C GLU A 157 -5.10 -12.20 6.22
N MET A 158 -4.25 -11.18 6.10
CA MET A 158 -3.48 -10.94 4.86
C MET A 158 -2.46 -12.06 4.60
N VAL A 159 -1.79 -12.55 5.65
CA VAL A 159 -0.87 -13.70 5.53
C VAL A 159 -1.60 -14.93 5.02
N ALA A 160 -2.78 -15.22 5.58
CA ALA A 160 -3.62 -16.34 5.17
C ALA A 160 -4.06 -16.21 3.69
N GLU A 161 -4.53 -15.03 3.30
CA GLU A 161 -5.00 -14.73 1.95
C GLU A 161 -3.88 -14.83 0.90
N VAL A 162 -2.69 -14.29 1.19
CA VAL A 162 -1.49 -14.40 0.32
C VAL A 162 -1.08 -15.86 0.12
N LEU A 163 -1.20 -16.68 1.17
CA LEU A 163 -0.87 -18.10 1.12
C LEU A 163 -2.02 -18.94 0.52
N GLY A 164 -3.20 -18.36 0.30
CA GLY A 164 -4.38 -19.08 -0.19
C GLY A 164 -4.89 -20.14 0.78
N VAL A 165 -4.75 -19.91 2.08
CA VAL A 165 -5.17 -20.85 3.14
C VAL A 165 -5.99 -20.14 4.21
N SER A 166 -6.61 -20.89 5.12
CA SER A 166 -7.30 -20.30 6.27
C SER A 166 -6.32 -19.81 7.35
N GLU A 167 -6.73 -18.84 8.16
CA GLU A 167 -5.95 -18.39 9.33
C GLU A 167 -5.64 -19.51 10.31
N ASN A 168 -6.56 -20.48 10.47
CA ASN A 168 -6.30 -21.64 11.32
C ASN A 168 -5.13 -22.49 10.78
N THR A 169 -5.05 -22.64 9.45
CA THR A 169 -3.92 -23.30 8.80
C THR A 169 -2.61 -22.54 9.03
N VAL A 170 -2.63 -21.21 8.95
CA VAL A 170 -1.46 -20.37 9.28
C VAL A 170 -1.04 -20.59 10.73
N ARG A 171 -1.99 -20.65 11.68
CA ARG A 171 -1.72 -20.92 13.10
C ARG A 171 -1.08 -22.31 13.33
N GLU A 172 -1.57 -23.33 12.63
CA GLU A 172 -0.98 -24.67 12.66
C GLU A 172 0.43 -24.69 12.08
N TRP A 173 0.66 -24.03 10.94
CA TRP A 173 1.98 -23.91 10.31
C TRP A 173 2.96 -23.15 11.19
N THR A 174 2.52 -22.04 11.79
CA THR A 174 3.28 -21.30 12.80
C THR A 174 3.73 -22.21 13.94
N SER A 175 2.84 -23.06 14.47
CA SER A 175 3.17 -23.98 15.56
C SER A 175 4.23 -25.01 15.16
N GLN A 176 4.17 -25.51 13.91
CA GLN A 176 5.20 -26.42 13.37
C GLN A 176 6.56 -25.73 13.23
N LEU A 177 6.59 -24.50 12.71
CA LEU A 177 7.84 -23.73 12.55
C LEU A 177 8.43 -23.29 13.89
N ALA A 178 7.59 -23.04 14.89
CA ALA A 178 8.00 -22.74 16.26
C ALA A 178 8.67 -23.93 16.95
N ALA A 179 8.16 -25.14 16.72
CA ALA A 179 8.78 -26.37 17.25
C ALA A 179 10.22 -26.57 16.76
N ASP A 180 10.55 -26.10 15.56
CA ASP A 180 11.89 -26.15 14.98
C ASP A 180 12.73 -24.88 15.25
N GLY A 181 12.21 -23.96 16.06
CA GLY A 181 12.88 -22.72 16.46
C GLY A 181 13.08 -21.71 15.31
N PHE A 182 12.44 -21.91 14.16
CA PHE A 182 12.58 -21.02 13.01
C PHE A 182 11.77 -19.73 13.18
N LEU A 183 10.56 -19.85 13.74
CA LEU A 183 9.62 -18.75 13.84
C LEU A 183 8.84 -18.82 15.16
N GLU A 184 8.79 -17.75 15.94
CA GLU A 184 7.85 -17.62 17.07
C GLU A 184 6.82 -16.56 16.70
N ALA A 185 5.53 -16.83 16.95
CA ALA A 185 4.50 -15.83 16.73
C ALA A 185 3.55 -15.69 17.93
N ARG A 186 3.10 -14.46 18.18
CA ARG A 186 2.11 -14.13 19.22
C ARG A 186 1.18 -13.03 18.74
N PRO A 187 -0.10 -13.07 19.13
CA PRO A 187 -1.00 -11.94 18.90
C PRO A 187 -0.46 -10.69 19.61
N HIS A 188 -0.57 -9.55 18.96
CA HIS A 188 -0.27 -8.25 19.53
C HIS A 188 -1.57 -7.52 19.83
N TYR A 189 -1.61 -6.87 20.99
CA TYR A 189 -2.79 -6.17 21.48
C TYR A 189 -2.45 -4.70 21.66
N THR A 190 -3.36 -3.84 21.24
CA THR A 190 -3.31 -2.40 21.45
C THR A 190 -4.62 -1.91 22.03
N THR A 191 -4.65 -0.65 22.47
CA THR A 191 -5.88 0.03 22.88
C THR A 191 -6.40 0.83 21.68
N ALA A 192 -7.69 0.71 21.40
CA ALA A 192 -8.36 1.46 20.33
C ALA A 192 -9.78 1.82 20.77
N LYS A 193 -10.35 2.89 20.18
CA LYS A 193 -11.73 3.31 20.43
C LYS A 193 -12.71 2.32 19.81
N ASN A 194 -13.72 1.90 20.56
CA ASN A 194 -14.86 1.17 20.00
C ASN A 194 -15.83 2.14 19.28
N TRP A 195 -16.91 1.62 18.73
CA TRP A 195 -17.95 2.41 18.06
C TRP A 195 -18.72 3.36 19.00
N ALA A 196 -18.66 3.13 20.31
CA ALA A 196 -19.23 4.00 21.34
C ALA A 196 -18.21 5.06 21.85
N GLY A 197 -16.99 5.09 21.31
CA GLY A 197 -15.93 6.02 21.73
C GLY A 197 -15.17 5.61 22.99
N GLU A 198 -15.33 4.38 23.49
CA GLU A 198 -14.64 3.87 24.68
C GLU A 198 -13.35 3.14 24.31
N ASP A 199 -12.33 3.23 25.17
CA ASP A 199 -11.07 2.52 25.00
C ASP A 199 -11.24 1.02 25.26
N VAL A 200 -10.91 0.20 24.26
CA VAL A 200 -10.97 -1.26 24.37
C VAL A 200 -9.69 -1.89 23.84
N THR A 201 -9.25 -2.96 24.50
CA THR A 201 -8.11 -3.75 24.03
C THR A 201 -8.52 -4.57 22.81
N MET A 202 -7.82 -4.37 21.70
CA MET A 202 -8.04 -5.08 20.45
C MET A 202 -6.75 -5.67 19.91
N MET A 203 -6.87 -6.77 19.15
CA MET A 203 -5.75 -7.33 18.42
C MET A 203 -5.49 -6.47 17.16
N ASP A 204 -4.28 -5.95 17.02
CA ASP A 204 -3.90 -5.13 15.85
C ASP A 204 -3.08 -5.89 14.81
N GLY A 205 -2.67 -7.12 15.13
CA GLY A 205 -1.86 -7.98 14.28
C GLY A 205 -1.21 -9.12 15.06
N THR A 206 -0.31 -9.82 14.38
CA THR A 206 0.52 -10.88 14.97
C THR A 206 1.98 -10.52 14.80
N LEU A 207 2.75 -10.63 15.89
CA LEU A 207 4.21 -10.51 15.83
C LEU A 207 4.79 -11.84 15.38
N TYR A 208 5.73 -11.80 14.44
CA TYR A 208 6.50 -12.94 13.96
C TYR A 208 7.99 -12.66 14.17
N ALA A 209 8.62 -13.33 15.12
CA ALA A 209 10.07 -13.41 15.20
C ALA A 209 10.56 -14.44 14.18
N VAL A 210 11.38 -14.03 13.22
CA VAL A 210 11.93 -14.86 12.15
C VAL A 210 13.42 -15.03 12.36
N ARG A 211 13.91 -16.28 12.43
CA ARG A 211 15.33 -16.60 12.55
C ARG A 211 16.08 -16.26 11.26
N LEU A 212 17.26 -15.65 11.42
CA LEU A 212 18.16 -15.31 10.31
C LEU A 212 19.56 -15.91 10.43
N LYS A 213 19.94 -16.45 11.61
CA LYS A 213 21.22 -17.12 11.84
C LYS A 213 21.05 -18.59 12.23
N PRO A 214 21.88 -19.50 11.70
CA PRO A 214 21.87 -20.91 12.11
C PRO A 214 22.24 -21.05 13.59
N GLY A 215 21.74 -22.10 14.25
CA GLY A 215 22.06 -22.40 15.66
C GLY A 215 21.42 -21.47 16.70
N ARG A 216 20.54 -20.55 16.28
CA ARG A 216 19.71 -19.73 17.17
C ARG A 216 18.24 -20.13 17.03
N ASN A 217 17.43 -19.77 18.02
CA ASN A 217 15.97 -19.92 17.95
C ASN A 217 15.35 -18.52 17.90
N ALA A 218 14.34 -18.35 17.06
CA ALA A 218 13.53 -17.16 17.07
C ALA A 218 12.77 -17.05 18.39
N ARG A 219 12.83 -15.87 19.02
CA ARG A 219 12.12 -15.61 20.28
C ARG A 219 11.58 -14.20 20.38
N LEU A 220 10.31 -14.04 20.71
CA LEU A 220 9.72 -12.73 21.01
C LEU A 220 10.14 -12.25 22.40
N ARG A 221 10.58 -10.99 22.48
CA ARG A 221 10.95 -10.33 23.74
C ARG A 221 9.77 -9.54 24.27
N TYR A 222 9.81 -9.25 25.57
CA TYR A 222 8.81 -8.37 26.20
C TYR A 222 8.79 -6.97 25.56
N SER A 223 9.96 -6.43 25.19
CA SER A 223 10.07 -5.15 24.47
C SER A 223 9.33 -5.16 23.14
N ASP A 224 9.35 -6.30 22.43
CA ASP A 224 8.66 -6.44 21.16
C ASP A 224 7.15 -6.41 21.40
N MET A 225 6.65 -7.06 22.45
CA MET A 225 5.22 -7.07 22.77
C MET A 225 4.67 -5.75 23.32
N LYS A 226 5.52 -4.88 23.89
CA LYS A 226 5.09 -3.60 24.47
C LYS A 226 5.15 -2.45 23.47
N ARG A 227 5.90 -2.62 22.37
CA ARG A 227 6.05 -1.58 21.36
C ARG A 227 4.74 -1.36 20.62
N GLN A 228 4.31 -0.10 20.51
CA GLN A 228 3.22 0.24 19.60
C GLN A 228 3.74 0.17 18.17
N TYR A 229 3.15 -0.73 17.37
CA TYR A 229 3.47 -0.86 15.95
C TYR A 229 2.54 -0.03 15.07
N ARG A 230 1.36 0.30 15.58
CA ARG A 230 0.25 0.83 14.79
C ARG A 230 -0.71 1.68 15.64
N ASP A 231 -1.38 2.62 14.98
CA ASP A 231 -2.52 3.36 15.53
C ASP A 231 -3.82 2.89 14.82
N LEU A 232 -4.54 1.97 15.48
CA LEU A 232 -5.76 1.39 14.91
C LEU A 232 -6.87 2.41 14.65
N ASP A 233 -6.94 3.48 15.43
CA ASP A 233 -8.00 4.47 15.29
C ASP A 233 -7.73 5.39 14.11
N ALA A 234 -6.49 5.86 13.97
CA ALA A 234 -6.04 6.57 12.78
C ALA A 234 -6.23 5.71 11.52
N ASP A 235 -5.94 4.42 11.60
CA ASP A 235 -6.06 3.50 10.48
C ASP A 235 -7.50 3.20 10.08
N ARG A 236 -8.42 3.09 11.03
CA ARG A 236 -9.85 2.99 10.71
C ARG A 236 -10.35 4.27 10.04
N LYS A 237 -9.99 5.43 10.59
CA LYS A 237 -10.38 6.74 10.05
C LYS A 237 -9.88 6.92 8.62
N ALA A 238 -8.64 6.51 8.34
CA ALA A 238 -8.03 6.56 7.02
C ALA A 238 -8.44 5.41 6.09
N GLY A 239 -9.28 4.45 6.54
CA GLY A 239 -9.63 3.26 5.76
C GLY A 239 -8.47 2.30 5.51
N ARG A 240 -7.35 2.48 6.20
CA ARG A 240 -6.13 1.67 6.15
C ARG A 240 -6.32 0.41 6.98
N THR A 241 -7.21 -0.50 6.62
CA THR A 241 -7.38 -1.77 7.37
C THR A 241 -7.00 -2.97 6.51
N ALA A 242 -6.54 -4.05 7.15
CA ALA A 242 -6.27 -5.32 6.45
C ALA A 242 -7.51 -5.83 5.72
N TYR A 243 -8.68 -5.68 6.35
CA TYR A 243 -9.97 -5.95 5.74
C TYR A 243 -10.19 -5.16 4.44
N ASN A 244 -10.03 -3.83 4.47
CA ASN A 244 -10.20 -2.98 3.28
C ASN A 244 -9.18 -3.32 2.19
N ALA A 245 -7.95 -3.64 2.58
CA ALA A 245 -6.89 -4.05 1.68
C ALA A 245 -7.25 -5.33 0.91
N ILE A 246 -7.76 -6.35 1.63
CA ILE A 246 -8.26 -7.60 1.05
C ILE A 246 -9.46 -7.35 0.13
N GLN A 247 -10.47 -6.61 0.60
CA GLN A 247 -11.65 -6.30 -0.22
C GLN A 247 -11.30 -5.54 -1.50
N SER A 248 -10.39 -4.56 -1.41
CA SER A 248 -9.93 -3.80 -2.56
C SER A 248 -9.20 -4.68 -3.58
N ALA A 249 -8.36 -5.61 -3.12
CA ALA A 249 -7.67 -6.55 -4.00
C ALA A 249 -8.67 -7.45 -4.77
N HIS A 250 -9.67 -7.98 -4.06
CA HIS A 250 -10.75 -8.78 -4.68
C HIS A 250 -11.56 -7.99 -5.71
N GLN A 251 -11.99 -6.78 -5.36
CA GLN A 251 -12.75 -5.91 -6.29
C GLN A 251 -11.95 -5.57 -7.54
N LYS A 252 -10.64 -5.30 -7.41
CA LYS A 252 -9.76 -5.05 -8.57
C LYS A 252 -9.64 -6.28 -9.47
N ALA A 253 -9.47 -7.46 -8.87
CA ALA A 253 -9.38 -8.71 -9.62
C ALA A 253 -10.69 -9.02 -10.37
N GLN A 254 -11.84 -8.76 -9.75
CA GLN A 254 -13.17 -8.89 -10.37
C GLN A 254 -13.34 -7.92 -11.55
N ARG A 255 -13.12 -6.61 -11.34
CA ARG A 255 -13.21 -5.60 -12.42
C ARG A 255 -12.29 -5.94 -13.60
N TRP A 256 -11.09 -6.44 -13.30
CA TRP A 256 -10.17 -6.87 -14.35
C TRP A 256 -10.67 -8.11 -15.10
N ALA A 257 -11.25 -9.08 -14.40
CA ALA A 257 -11.83 -10.28 -15.01
C ALA A 257 -13.03 -9.92 -15.90
N GLU A 258 -13.91 -9.02 -15.43
CA GLU A 258 -15.03 -8.47 -16.19
C GLU A 258 -14.56 -7.72 -17.45
N TRP A 259 -13.54 -6.86 -17.30
CA TRP A 259 -12.95 -6.14 -18.43
C TRP A 259 -12.36 -7.11 -19.47
N ARG A 260 -11.63 -8.14 -19.04
CA ARG A 260 -11.08 -9.16 -19.94
C ARG A 260 -12.19 -9.92 -20.65
N ALA A 261 -13.22 -10.37 -19.93
CA ALA A 261 -14.37 -11.04 -20.53
C ALA A 261 -15.10 -10.16 -21.56
N ALA A 262 -15.19 -8.85 -21.31
CA ALA A 262 -15.78 -7.90 -22.24
C ALA A 262 -14.93 -7.68 -23.50
N GLU A 263 -13.60 -7.69 -23.38
CA GLU A 263 -12.69 -7.64 -24.53
C GLU A 263 -12.74 -8.93 -25.36
N ASP A 264 -12.78 -10.09 -24.71
CA ASP A 264 -12.93 -11.40 -25.37
C ASP A 264 -14.27 -11.46 -26.15
N ALA A 265 -15.36 -10.95 -25.56
CA ALA A 265 -16.68 -10.90 -26.20
C ALA A 265 -16.73 -9.97 -27.43
N LYS A 266 -15.86 -8.95 -27.50
CA LYS A 266 -15.79 -8.04 -28.66
C LYS A 266 -15.09 -8.65 -29.87
N GLY A 267 -14.58 -9.88 -29.77
CA GLY A 267 -14.02 -10.59 -30.93
C GLY A 267 -12.76 -9.96 -31.51
N LYS A 268 -12.08 -9.04 -30.81
CA LYS A 268 -10.72 -8.57 -31.14
C LYS A 268 -9.67 -9.64 -30.76
N HIS A 269 -9.97 -10.89 -31.07
CA HIS A 269 -9.01 -11.96 -30.93
C HIS A 269 -8.10 -11.88 -32.14
N ASP A 270 -6.93 -11.27 -31.99
CA ASP A 270 -5.81 -11.53 -32.89
C ASP A 270 -5.45 -13.01 -32.71
N PRO A 271 -5.65 -13.87 -33.72
CA PRO A 271 -5.43 -15.31 -33.61
C PRO A 271 -3.93 -15.64 -33.42
N ASP A 272 -3.01 -14.71 -33.71
CA ASP A 272 -1.57 -14.88 -33.47
C ASP A 272 -1.10 -14.30 -32.13
N ALA A 273 -1.91 -13.50 -31.43
CA ALA A 273 -1.59 -13.04 -30.07
C ALA A 273 -1.52 -14.21 -29.07
N GLY A 274 -2.20 -15.33 -29.33
CA GLY A 274 -2.20 -16.54 -28.49
C GLY A 274 -0.89 -17.33 -28.50
N LYS A 275 -0.02 -17.16 -29.51
CA LYS A 275 1.25 -17.91 -29.59
C LYS A 275 2.39 -17.29 -28.77
N ASN A 276 2.30 -16.00 -28.46
CA ASN A 276 3.33 -15.26 -27.71
C ASN A 276 2.90 -14.86 -26.28
N THR A 277 1.65 -15.13 -25.87
CA THR A 277 1.11 -14.78 -24.54
C THR A 277 0.96 -15.96 -23.58
N SER A 278 1.54 -17.12 -23.92
CA SER A 278 1.51 -18.36 -23.14
C SER A 278 2.17 -18.29 -21.74
N GLY A 279 2.59 -17.11 -21.29
CA GLY A 279 3.27 -16.91 -20.00
C GLY A 279 2.50 -16.18 -18.90
N SER A 280 1.34 -15.54 -19.16
CA SER A 280 0.72 -14.66 -18.14
C SER A 280 -0.81 -14.74 -18.03
N SER A 281 -1.38 -15.94 -18.17
CA SER A 281 -2.77 -16.18 -17.78
C SER A 281 -2.90 -16.25 -16.25
N HIS A 282 -2.58 -15.16 -15.56
CA HIS A 282 -2.86 -15.08 -14.13
C HIS A 282 -4.35 -15.21 -13.90
N SER A 283 -4.73 -16.14 -13.03
CA SER A 283 -6.10 -16.24 -12.52
C SER A 283 -6.44 -14.99 -11.69
N PRO A 284 -7.73 -14.63 -11.54
CA PRO A 284 -8.13 -13.55 -10.63
C PRO A 284 -7.58 -13.75 -9.21
N GLU A 285 -7.58 -14.99 -8.71
CA GLU A 285 -7.00 -15.33 -7.40
C GLU A 285 -5.49 -15.06 -7.31
N GLU A 286 -4.73 -15.40 -8.35
CA GLU A 286 -3.28 -15.10 -8.39
C GLU A 286 -3.01 -13.59 -8.35
N ARG A 287 -3.86 -12.80 -9.03
CA ARG A 287 -3.75 -11.33 -8.97
C ARG A 287 -4.04 -10.80 -7.57
N VAL A 288 -5.07 -11.32 -6.89
CA VAL A 288 -5.35 -10.97 -5.49
C VAL A 288 -4.14 -11.30 -4.61
N ARG A 289 -3.59 -12.52 -4.73
CA ARG A 289 -2.43 -12.95 -3.94
C ARG A 289 -1.20 -12.08 -4.20
N GLU A 290 -0.94 -11.69 -5.45
CA GLU A 290 0.21 -10.86 -5.78
C GLU A 290 0.05 -9.42 -5.29
N GLU A 291 -1.13 -8.81 -5.45
CA GLU A 291 -1.43 -7.48 -4.89
C GLU A 291 -1.23 -7.48 -3.37
N LEU A 292 -1.81 -8.47 -2.68
CA LEU A 292 -1.69 -8.59 -1.23
C LEU A 292 -0.27 -8.91 -0.78
N ARG A 293 0.50 -9.68 -1.57
CA ARG A 293 1.92 -9.92 -1.28
C ARG A 293 2.72 -8.62 -1.34
N GLN A 294 2.44 -7.75 -2.32
CA GLN A 294 3.09 -6.45 -2.43
C GLN A 294 2.70 -5.54 -1.25
N GLN A 295 1.44 -5.53 -0.86
CA GLN A 295 0.99 -4.79 0.31
C GLN A 295 1.62 -5.32 1.60
N LEU A 296 1.71 -6.64 1.78
CA LEU A 296 2.35 -7.26 2.95
C LEU A 296 3.84 -6.94 3.02
N ARG A 297 4.53 -6.85 1.87
CA ARG A 297 5.93 -6.40 1.78
C ARG A 297 6.10 -4.96 2.26
N ARG A 298 5.18 -4.06 1.93
CA ARG A 298 5.17 -2.67 2.43
C ARG A 298 4.89 -2.66 3.93
N TRP A 299 3.84 -3.36 4.36
CA TRP A 299 3.44 -3.48 5.76
C TRP A 299 4.57 -4.00 6.66
N ALA A 300 5.33 -4.99 6.20
CA ALA A 300 6.45 -5.52 6.97
C ALA A 300 7.54 -4.46 7.26
N VAL A 301 7.76 -3.53 6.33
CA VAL A 301 8.76 -2.47 6.48
C VAL A 301 8.23 -1.31 7.30
N ILE A 302 6.96 -0.92 7.15
CA ILE A 302 6.33 0.15 7.92
C ILE A 302 4.93 -0.32 8.31
N PRO A 303 4.76 -0.90 9.51
CA PRO A 303 3.47 -1.42 9.94
C PRO A 303 2.43 -0.30 10.01
N GLY A 304 1.29 -0.51 9.37
CA GLY A 304 0.20 0.47 9.33
C GLY A 304 0.32 1.60 8.34
N ASP A 305 1.49 1.77 7.71
CA ASP A 305 1.64 2.63 6.54
C ASP A 305 1.05 1.93 5.31
N LEU A 306 -0.24 2.20 5.14
CA LEU A 306 -1.00 1.93 3.92
C LEU A 306 -1.23 3.23 3.14
N ASP A 307 -0.49 4.31 3.41
CA ASP A 307 -0.71 5.61 2.75
C ASP A 307 -0.52 5.54 1.24
N ILE A 308 0.22 4.54 0.77
CA ILE A 308 0.16 4.10 -0.61
C ILE A 308 -0.87 2.99 -0.71
N ASN A 309 -2.14 3.38 -0.66
CA ASN A 309 -3.16 2.66 -1.39
C ASN A 309 -2.55 2.45 -2.78
N PRO A 310 -2.39 1.23 -3.33
CA PRO A 310 -1.87 1.08 -4.70
C PRO A 310 -2.81 1.71 -5.76
N VAL A 311 -3.88 2.39 -5.32
CA VAL A 311 -4.73 3.30 -6.09
C VAL A 311 -4.42 4.80 -5.83
N ASN A 312 -3.79 5.17 -4.72
CA ASN A 312 -3.20 6.49 -4.54
C ASN A 312 -1.73 6.39 -4.94
N SER A 313 -1.53 6.32 -6.25
CA SER A 313 -0.38 6.97 -6.86
C SER A 313 -0.16 8.31 -6.17
N ASP A 314 1.06 8.57 -5.66
CA ASP A 314 1.49 9.79 -4.95
C ASP A 314 0.38 10.77 -4.57
N SER A 315 0.06 10.91 -3.27
CA SER A 315 -0.94 11.89 -2.82
C SER A 315 -0.59 13.33 -3.25
N GLU A 316 0.67 13.61 -3.60
CA GLU A 316 1.09 14.88 -4.18
C GLU A 316 0.86 15.01 -5.70
N LEU A 317 0.67 13.90 -6.43
CA LEU A 317 0.44 13.89 -7.88
C LEU A 317 -1.01 13.54 -8.27
N PHE A 318 -1.80 12.89 -7.40
CA PHE A 318 -3.11 12.33 -7.76
C PHE A 318 -4.22 12.39 -6.69
N GLY A 319 -4.10 13.24 -5.66
CA GLY A 319 -5.18 13.43 -4.67
C GLY A 319 -6.43 14.11 -5.26
N ASP A 320 -7.62 13.64 -4.84
CA ASP A 320 -8.95 14.16 -5.21
C ASP A 320 -9.42 15.36 -4.36
N GLU A 321 -8.62 15.79 -3.38
CA GLU A 321 -8.84 17.01 -2.60
C GLU A 321 -7.80 18.06 -3.00
N GLY A 322 -8.21 19.07 -3.78
CA GLY A 322 -7.28 20.07 -4.32
C GLY A 322 -6.67 21.00 -3.27
N PRO A 323 -5.52 21.67 -3.55
CA PRO A 323 -4.79 21.74 -4.81
C PRO A 323 -3.31 21.31 -4.66
N THR A 324 -3.00 20.06 -5.00
CA THR A 324 -1.73 19.72 -5.67
C THR A 324 -2.11 19.12 -7.02
N GLN A 325 -2.31 20.04 -7.96
CA GLN A 325 -2.84 19.75 -9.27
C GLN A 325 -1.78 19.02 -10.08
N GLY A 326 -1.99 17.73 -10.38
CA GLY A 326 -1.24 17.07 -11.45
C GLY A 326 -1.23 17.95 -12.72
N PRO A 327 -0.23 17.83 -13.62
CA PRO A 327 0.03 18.81 -14.65
C PRO A 327 -1.25 19.10 -15.46
N ARG A 328 -1.68 20.36 -15.50
CA ARG A 328 -2.92 20.78 -16.17
C ARG A 328 -2.63 21.45 -17.51
N THR A 329 -1.53 22.16 -17.59
CA THR A 329 -1.10 22.93 -18.75
C THR A 329 0.04 22.25 -19.50
N VAL A 330 0.33 22.74 -20.70
CA VAL A 330 1.50 22.32 -21.49
C VAL A 330 2.80 22.63 -20.73
N LEU A 331 2.84 23.74 -20.00
CA LEU A 331 4.02 24.18 -19.25
C LEU A 331 4.25 23.29 -18.01
N ASP A 332 3.18 22.84 -17.35
CA ASP A 332 3.30 21.93 -16.20
C ASP A 332 3.95 20.60 -16.63
N VAL A 333 3.67 20.14 -17.84
CA VAL A 333 4.33 18.95 -18.41
C VAL A 333 5.82 19.20 -18.61
N VAL A 334 6.21 20.37 -19.13
CA VAL A 334 7.63 20.75 -19.28
C VAL A 334 8.35 20.70 -17.93
N HIS A 335 7.75 21.24 -16.88
CA HIS A 335 8.32 21.21 -15.53
C HIS A 335 8.33 19.81 -14.90
N SER A 336 7.44 18.92 -15.34
CA SER A 336 7.33 17.54 -14.83
C SER A 336 8.28 16.55 -15.54
N LEU A 337 8.77 16.86 -16.75
CA LEU A 337 9.65 15.95 -17.51
C LEU A 337 10.90 15.50 -16.74
N PRO A 338 11.64 16.38 -16.01
CA PRO A 338 12.81 15.97 -15.23
C PRO A 338 12.49 14.94 -14.13
N LEU A 339 11.24 14.91 -13.64
CA LEU A 339 10.82 13.96 -12.60
C LEU A 339 10.90 12.50 -13.08
N LEU A 340 10.90 12.23 -14.39
CA LEU A 340 11.11 10.88 -14.92
C LEU A 340 12.48 10.31 -14.53
N GLY A 341 13.50 11.17 -14.41
CA GLY A 341 14.84 10.79 -13.97
C GLY A 341 14.91 10.41 -12.49
N LEU A 342 14.03 11.01 -11.68
CA LEU A 342 13.95 10.79 -10.24
C LEU A 342 12.97 9.67 -9.86
N ALA A 343 11.95 9.44 -10.69
CA ALA A 343 10.90 8.46 -10.45
C ALA A 343 11.44 7.03 -10.49
N HIS A 344 10.92 6.19 -9.60
CA HIS A 344 11.21 4.76 -9.58
C HIS A 344 10.67 4.08 -10.84
N TYR A 345 11.34 3.02 -11.32
CA TYR A 345 11.03 2.40 -12.62
C TYR A 345 9.57 1.93 -12.74
N SER A 346 8.93 1.55 -11.63
CA SER A 346 7.52 1.11 -11.59
C SER A 346 6.52 2.26 -11.78
N GLU A 347 6.92 3.50 -11.50
CA GLU A 347 6.03 4.68 -11.50
C GLU A 347 6.17 5.52 -12.77
N ARG A 348 7.30 5.40 -13.47
CA ARG A 348 7.55 6.17 -14.71
C ARG A 348 6.45 5.98 -15.75
N ALA A 349 5.93 4.77 -15.92
CA ALA A 349 4.85 4.51 -16.87
C ALA A 349 3.57 5.28 -16.52
N ALA A 350 3.25 5.42 -15.23
CA ALA A 350 2.11 6.21 -14.76
C ALA A 350 2.35 7.71 -15.04
N LEU A 351 3.54 8.22 -14.69
CA LEU A 351 3.93 9.61 -14.90
C LEU A 351 3.88 10.00 -16.39
N VAL A 352 4.42 9.16 -17.28
CA VAL A 352 4.29 9.32 -18.75
C VAL A 352 2.83 9.34 -19.18
N GLY A 353 2.00 8.45 -18.61
CA GLY A 353 0.57 8.38 -18.90
C GLY A 353 -0.21 9.65 -18.53
N ILE A 354 0.15 10.30 -17.41
CA ILE A 354 -0.42 11.58 -16.98
C ILE A 354 0.02 12.68 -17.95
N MET A 355 1.32 12.83 -18.16
CA MET A 355 1.88 13.90 -19.00
C MET A 355 1.35 13.82 -20.43
N GLY A 356 1.26 12.60 -21.00
CA GLY A 356 0.68 12.38 -22.32
C GLY A 356 -0.83 12.70 -22.38
N ALA A 357 -1.59 12.39 -21.32
CA ALA A 357 -3.00 12.77 -21.23
C ALA A 357 -3.18 14.29 -21.08
N THR A 358 -2.30 14.95 -20.33
CA THR A 358 -2.30 16.40 -20.15
C THR A 358 -1.98 17.11 -21.46
N LEU A 359 -0.96 16.67 -22.21
CA LEU A 359 -0.67 17.23 -23.52
C LEU A 359 -1.84 17.07 -24.48
N ALA A 360 -2.43 15.88 -24.55
CA ALA A 360 -3.59 15.60 -25.40
C ALA A 360 -4.76 16.55 -25.08
N ARG A 361 -5.06 16.75 -23.80
CA ARG A 361 -6.11 17.67 -23.35
C ARG A 361 -5.76 19.13 -23.61
N ALA A 362 -4.58 19.57 -23.20
CA ALA A 362 -4.16 20.98 -23.29
C ALA A 362 -3.97 21.45 -24.73
N LEU A 363 -3.60 20.54 -25.65
CA LEU A 363 -3.49 20.81 -27.09
C LEU A 363 -4.81 20.59 -27.85
N ASN A 364 -5.90 20.23 -27.15
CA ASN A 364 -7.20 19.87 -27.75
C ASN A 364 -7.11 18.75 -28.80
N ASP A 365 -6.26 17.76 -28.51
CA ASP A 365 -5.89 16.64 -29.38
C ASP A 365 -6.00 15.31 -28.62
N GLN A 366 -7.21 15.03 -28.12
CA GLN A 366 -7.47 13.92 -27.20
C GLN A 366 -7.17 12.54 -27.81
N HIS A 367 -7.31 12.41 -29.13
CA HIS A 367 -7.07 11.16 -29.86
C HIS A 367 -5.58 10.82 -29.99
N SER A 368 -4.70 11.80 -29.84
CA SER A 368 -3.24 11.63 -29.95
C SER A 368 -2.54 11.33 -28.62
N ARG A 369 -3.28 10.99 -27.56
CA ARG A 369 -2.69 10.62 -26.25
C ARG A 369 -1.56 9.58 -26.36
N ASN A 370 -1.80 8.50 -27.09
CA ASN A 370 -0.80 7.43 -27.25
C ASN A 370 0.44 7.91 -28.00
N PHE A 371 0.27 8.86 -28.93
CA PHE A 371 1.37 9.50 -29.63
C PHE A 371 2.24 10.31 -28.65
N TYR A 372 1.63 11.13 -27.79
CA TYR A 372 2.37 11.91 -26.79
C TYR A 372 3.08 11.02 -25.75
N CYS A 373 2.43 9.95 -25.27
CA CYS A 373 3.09 8.99 -24.37
C CYS A 373 4.33 8.36 -25.02
N ARG A 374 4.22 7.98 -26.30
CA ARG A 374 5.36 7.42 -27.06
C ARG A 374 6.48 8.44 -27.22
N LEU A 375 6.14 9.70 -27.52
CA LEU A 375 7.11 10.78 -27.68
C LEU A 375 7.91 11.03 -26.40
N ILE A 376 7.23 11.05 -25.25
CA ILE A 376 7.87 11.18 -23.93
C ILE A 376 8.77 9.97 -23.64
N TRP A 377 8.32 8.76 -23.98
CA TRP A 377 9.14 7.58 -23.78
C TRP A 377 10.40 7.55 -24.64
N GLU A 378 10.29 7.99 -25.90
CA GLU A 378 11.44 8.09 -26.78
C GLU A 378 12.47 9.09 -26.25
N ALA A 379 12.01 10.26 -25.79
CA ALA A 379 12.87 11.27 -25.17
C ALA A 379 13.57 10.75 -23.91
N TRP A 380 12.89 9.95 -23.10
CA TRP A 380 13.50 9.29 -21.94
C TRP A 380 14.54 8.23 -22.34
N ASN A 381 14.25 7.43 -23.37
CA ASN A 381 15.21 6.43 -23.87
C ASN A 381 16.48 7.10 -24.41
N GLN A 382 16.35 8.24 -25.08
CA GLN A 382 17.49 9.06 -25.51
C GLN A 382 18.33 9.53 -24.31
N GLU A 383 17.68 9.98 -23.23
CA GLU A 383 18.36 10.38 -21.98
C GLU A 383 19.19 9.23 -21.38
N LEU A 384 18.66 8.00 -21.39
CA LEU A 384 19.38 6.81 -20.97
C LEU A 384 20.59 6.47 -21.85
N MET A 385 20.59 6.91 -23.11
CA MET A 385 21.70 6.77 -24.04
C MET A 385 22.71 7.94 -23.95
N GLY A 386 22.51 8.88 -23.02
CA GLY A 386 23.35 10.06 -22.85
C GLY A 386 23.07 11.19 -23.86
N ILE A 387 21.98 11.09 -24.60
CA ILE A 387 21.47 12.15 -25.49
C ILE A 387 20.45 12.96 -24.68
N PRO A 388 20.49 14.30 -24.64
CA PRO A 388 19.59 15.11 -23.80
C PRO A 388 18.15 15.20 -24.38
N GLY A 389 17.50 14.05 -24.53
CA GLY A 389 16.21 13.90 -25.19
C GLY A 389 15.06 14.54 -24.40
N LEU A 390 15.07 14.46 -23.07
CA LEU A 390 14.05 15.13 -22.25
C LEU A 390 14.15 16.65 -22.36
N GLN A 391 15.38 17.18 -22.35
CA GLN A 391 15.63 18.61 -22.51
C GLN A 391 15.23 19.11 -23.91
N ALA A 392 15.51 18.32 -24.95
CA ALA A 392 15.09 18.61 -26.32
C ALA A 392 13.56 18.66 -26.43
N LEU A 393 12.87 17.65 -25.89
CA LEU A 393 11.41 17.60 -25.86
C LEU A 393 10.81 18.79 -25.10
N ALA A 394 11.33 19.10 -23.90
CA ALA A 394 10.93 20.26 -23.11
C ALA A 394 11.03 21.56 -23.91
N THR A 395 12.14 21.76 -24.62
CA THR A 395 12.38 22.95 -25.45
C THR A 395 11.37 23.06 -26.59
N GLN A 396 11.08 21.95 -27.28
CA GLN A 396 10.12 21.95 -28.38
C GLN A 396 8.68 22.17 -27.91
N ILE A 397 8.32 21.62 -26.75
CA ILE A 397 7.00 21.86 -26.12
C ILE A 397 6.85 23.33 -25.70
N MET A 398 7.89 23.95 -25.11
CA MET A 398 7.87 25.38 -24.80
C MET A 398 7.72 26.24 -26.06
N ARG A 399 8.47 25.91 -27.12
CA ARG A 399 8.35 26.63 -28.40
C ARG A 399 6.95 26.49 -29.00
N LEU A 400 6.37 25.29 -28.95
CA LEU A 400 5.00 25.04 -29.42
C LEU A 400 3.98 25.93 -28.68
N GLU A 401 4.11 26.07 -27.37
CA GLU A 401 3.23 26.94 -26.57
C GLU A 401 3.35 28.41 -26.99
N ILE A 402 4.55 28.88 -27.34
CA ILE A 402 4.76 30.22 -27.92
C ILE A 402 4.06 30.33 -29.28
N ASP A 403 4.22 29.36 -30.19
CA ASP A 403 3.60 29.45 -31.51
C ASP A 403 2.07 29.38 -31.44
N ARG A 404 1.49 28.67 -30.46
CA ARG A 404 0.05 28.67 -30.23
C ARG A 404 -0.48 30.05 -29.84
N ARG A 405 0.34 30.87 -29.18
CA ARG A 405 -0.02 32.25 -28.82
C ARG A 405 0.18 33.20 -29.99
N GLU A 406 1.23 32.99 -30.77
CA GLU A 406 1.54 33.81 -31.96
C GLU A 406 0.58 33.51 -33.12
N TRP A 407 0.22 32.24 -33.35
CA TRP A 407 -0.56 31.77 -34.49
C TRP A 407 -1.93 31.26 -34.06
N LYS A 408 -2.92 32.18 -34.09
CA LYS A 408 -4.30 31.90 -33.66
C LYS A 408 -5.00 30.81 -34.49
N ASP A 409 -4.57 30.59 -35.73
CA ASP A 409 -5.17 29.62 -36.67
C ASP A 409 -4.40 28.30 -36.79
N LEU A 410 -3.54 27.96 -35.83
CA LEU A 410 -2.76 26.72 -35.86
C LEU A 410 -3.68 25.48 -35.75
N ARG A 411 -3.96 24.84 -36.88
CA ARG A 411 -4.88 23.69 -36.98
C ARG A 411 -4.43 22.42 -36.25
N SER A 412 -3.12 22.13 -36.19
CA SER A 412 -2.61 20.88 -35.60
C SER A 412 -1.31 21.10 -34.83
N PRO A 413 -1.41 21.47 -33.53
CA PRO A 413 -0.24 21.63 -32.66
C PRO A 413 0.58 20.34 -32.52
N GLY A 414 -0.07 19.18 -32.45
CA GLY A 414 0.59 17.88 -32.34
C GLY A 414 1.45 17.54 -33.57
N ALA A 415 0.97 17.83 -34.78
CA ALA A 415 1.73 17.61 -36.01
C ALA A 415 2.97 18.52 -36.09
N LEU A 416 2.84 19.78 -35.65
CA LEU A 416 3.96 20.72 -35.60
C LEU A 416 5.04 20.28 -34.60
N LEU A 417 4.64 19.77 -33.43
CA LEU A 417 5.57 19.18 -32.47
C LEU A 417 6.29 17.97 -33.07
N ALA A 418 5.54 17.08 -33.73
CA ALA A 418 6.09 15.90 -34.38
C ALA A 418 7.11 16.25 -35.48
N SER A 419 6.85 17.30 -36.28
CA SER A 419 7.79 17.73 -37.32
C SER A 419 9.08 18.27 -36.74
N ARG A 420 9.02 18.96 -35.59
CA ARG A 420 10.20 19.51 -34.91
C ARG A 420 11.06 18.46 -34.24
N MET A 421 10.42 17.49 -33.61
CA MET A 421 11.12 16.36 -32.98
C MET A 421 11.79 15.41 -33.99
N ARG A 422 11.47 15.51 -35.29
CA ARG A 422 12.22 14.81 -36.36
C ARG A 422 13.41 15.62 -36.89
N ALA A 423 13.43 16.92 -36.65
CA ALA A 423 14.45 17.84 -37.15
C ALA A 423 15.52 18.15 -36.08
N ALA A 424 15.16 18.03 -34.80
CA ALA A 424 16.06 17.99 -33.65
C ALA A 424 16.65 16.58 -33.50
#